data_AF-A0A3B8SQ76-F1
#
_entry.id   AF-A0A3B8SQ76-F1
#
_cell.length_a   1.000
_cell.length_b   1.000
_cell.length_c   1.000
_cell.angle_alpha   90.00
_cell.angle_beta   90.00
_cell.angle_gamma   90.00
#
_symmetry.space_group_name_H-M   'P 1'
#
loop_
_entity.id
_entity.type
_entity.pdbx_description
1 polymer ?
#
loop_
_entity_poly.entity_id
_entity_poly.type
_entity_poly.pdbx_seq_one_letter_code
_entity_poly.pdbx_strand_id
1 'polypeptide(L)'
;MAKFISKTQYVNNATKTYENNLNSIYARMLQSNPVSVTYFHINNIESTTDSGFLDIQEAIGPKSPLRYMQINSYPLFNFPTVQLDLLNDDQGLDVEFEGDAIHLPNTIKPYPNDLFIVDMIEKPCIFICTSVAYDTIKSHNYYKMSFSLRHISEDRIKQLYRQVTDRYTCVYENIGSEENWLISDDNKSILNDLLGGGSGNNSGDGFNHLGSSTKQGLIDKLKTIYKVAYYHERTNTFLYAYDYRNFIYDRYLNNFIYNSKIYYNAMSTDALVLVNEDVGLEFDYEYEESFYNAIEHRDVGLIKDEYLFRPLMITNKSSIFSFYDMDVAGLRMTFGTEEYLSKYLINCIKGRIPSYPDIPTVDPDDPNKGDSNTGEDPDGPSSGNNNGCGCGKECCPCKCNESDYDPNDPLNWADKYPEYTLPYKLISDYMNGLITGLHQLDIEALKKYNFKKYCFENYLLIPVIIYILTRYCKELS
;
A
#
# COMPACT_ATOMS: atom_id res chain seq x y z
N MET A 1 24.04 26.01 -18.17
CA MET A 1 25.30 25.67 -18.86
C MET A 1 25.41 24.14 -18.90
N ALA A 2 25.07 23.51 -20.03
CA ALA A 2 25.08 22.06 -20.16
C ALA A 2 26.47 21.57 -20.59
N LYS A 3 27.01 20.56 -19.90
CA LYS A 3 28.28 19.91 -20.26
C LYS A 3 27.97 18.62 -21.00
N PHE A 4 28.50 18.46 -22.21
CA PHE A 4 28.40 17.21 -22.95
C PHE A 4 29.29 16.14 -22.30
N ILE A 5 28.68 15.07 -21.81
CA ILE A 5 29.40 13.87 -21.36
C ILE A 5 29.61 12.99 -22.59
N SER A 6 30.86 12.61 -22.87
CA SER A 6 31.14 11.74 -24.02
C SER A 6 30.56 10.34 -23.80
N LYS A 7 30.13 9.67 -24.88
CA LYS A 7 29.54 8.33 -24.84
C LYS A 7 30.44 7.32 -24.11
N THR A 8 31.75 7.47 -24.24
CA THR A 8 32.76 6.66 -23.56
C THR A 8 32.79 6.89 -22.04
N GLN A 9 32.60 8.13 -21.58
CA GLN A 9 32.50 8.45 -20.15
C GLN A 9 31.19 7.95 -19.53
N TYR A 10 30.09 7.98 -20.28
CA TYR A 10 28.82 7.38 -19.84
C TYR A 10 28.95 5.87 -19.68
N VAL A 11 29.54 5.18 -20.66
CA VAL A 11 29.77 3.73 -20.59
C VAL A 11 30.72 3.38 -19.44
N ASN A 12 31.84 4.10 -19.28
CA ASN A 12 32.76 3.83 -18.17
C ASN A 12 32.16 4.11 -16.79
N ASN A 13 31.30 5.12 -16.66
CA ASN A 13 30.58 5.37 -15.41
C ASN A 13 29.51 4.31 -15.16
N ALA A 14 28.76 3.88 -16.18
CA ALA A 14 27.80 2.79 -16.06
C ALA A 14 28.49 1.47 -15.70
N THR A 15 29.62 1.15 -16.32
CA THR A 15 30.43 -0.04 -16.00
C THR A 15 31.00 0.03 -14.59
N LYS A 16 31.50 1.19 -14.13
CA LYS A 16 31.96 1.36 -12.74
C LYS A 16 30.84 1.25 -11.71
N THR A 17 29.65 1.79 -12.00
CA THR A 17 28.48 1.62 -11.14
C THR A 17 28.03 0.15 -11.11
N TYR A 18 28.06 -0.53 -12.25
CA TYR A 18 27.74 -1.96 -12.34
C TYR A 18 28.78 -2.84 -11.62
N GLU A 19 30.07 -2.54 -11.76
CA GLU A 19 31.16 -3.17 -11.02
C GLU A 19 31.04 -2.90 -9.52
N ASN A 20 30.68 -1.70 -9.08
CA ASN A 20 30.46 -1.39 -7.66
C ASN A 20 29.24 -2.15 -7.09
N ASN A 21 28.18 -2.31 -7.89
CA ASN A 21 27.01 -3.10 -7.51
C ASN A 21 27.35 -4.60 -7.43
N LEU A 22 28.14 -5.12 -8.38
CA LEU A 22 28.62 -6.52 -8.41
C LEU A 22 29.69 -6.83 -7.35
N ASN A 23 30.52 -5.85 -6.97
CA ASN A 23 31.61 -6.03 -6.01
C ASN A 23 31.15 -6.03 -4.55
N SER A 24 29.88 -5.77 -4.26
CA SER A 24 29.35 -5.84 -2.91
C SER A 24 29.15 -7.31 -2.50
N ILE A 25 29.57 -7.67 -1.29
CA ILE A 25 29.39 -8.99 -0.68
C ILE A 25 27.91 -9.41 -0.62
N TYR A 26 26.99 -8.46 -0.84
CA TYR A 26 25.58 -8.68 -1.15
C TYR A 26 25.36 -9.68 -2.29
N ALA A 27 26.19 -9.63 -3.34
CA ALA A 27 26.15 -10.60 -4.45
C ALA A 27 26.54 -12.02 -4.03
N ARG A 28 27.34 -12.18 -2.96
CA ARG A 28 27.66 -13.49 -2.35
C ARG A 28 26.57 -13.94 -1.37
N MET A 29 25.93 -13.02 -0.66
CA MET A 29 24.80 -13.31 0.23
C MET A 29 23.53 -13.66 -0.55
N LEU A 30 23.31 -13.04 -1.72
CA LEU A 30 22.26 -13.39 -2.69
C LEU A 30 22.46 -14.77 -3.35
N GLN A 31 23.67 -15.36 -3.28
CA GLN A 31 23.93 -16.69 -3.86
C GLN A 31 23.45 -17.84 -2.97
N SER A 32 23.27 -17.62 -1.66
CA SER A 32 22.72 -18.61 -0.74
C SER A 32 21.28 -18.23 -0.35
N ASN A 33 20.34 -19.16 -0.46
CA ASN A 33 18.97 -18.91 -0.04
C ASN A 33 18.90 -18.65 1.48
N PRO A 34 18.21 -17.59 1.93
CA PRO A 34 18.04 -17.33 3.35
C PRO A 34 17.16 -18.41 3.99
N VAL A 35 17.49 -18.79 5.22
CA VAL A 35 16.68 -19.69 6.04
C VAL A 35 15.99 -18.85 7.12
N SER A 36 14.66 -18.88 7.15
CA SER A 36 13.86 -18.24 8.20
C SER A 36 13.99 -19.00 9.51
N VAL A 37 14.34 -18.28 10.56
CA VAL A 37 14.44 -18.81 11.92
C VAL A 37 13.71 -17.92 12.92
N THR A 38 13.17 -18.55 13.96
CA THR A 38 12.77 -17.87 15.18
C THR A 38 14.01 -17.73 16.07
N TYR A 39 14.51 -16.51 16.19
CA TYR A 39 15.74 -16.19 16.91
C TYR A 39 15.45 -15.73 18.34
N PHE A 40 16.24 -16.17 19.31
CA PHE A 40 16.13 -15.80 20.71
C PHE A 40 17.44 -15.14 21.14
N HIS A 41 17.44 -13.81 21.11
CA HIS A 41 18.59 -13.01 21.47
C HIS A 41 18.61 -12.72 22.98
N ILE A 42 19.76 -12.83 23.63
CA ILE A 42 19.87 -12.55 25.06
C ILE A 42 19.57 -11.07 25.35
N ASN A 43 18.64 -10.82 26.26
CA ASN A 43 18.35 -9.49 26.78
C ASN A 43 19.32 -9.17 27.92
N ASN A 44 20.36 -8.39 27.65
CA ASN A 44 21.37 -8.03 28.65
C ASN A 44 20.83 -7.14 29.78
N ILE A 45 19.68 -6.47 29.61
CA ILE A 45 19.10 -5.60 30.63
C ILE A 45 18.35 -6.44 31.68
N GLU A 46 17.58 -7.43 31.21
CA GLU A 46 16.74 -8.29 32.06
C GLU A 46 17.47 -9.55 32.55
N SER A 47 18.59 -9.92 31.92
CA SER A 47 19.42 -11.04 32.36
C SER A 47 20.32 -10.62 33.51
N THR A 48 20.37 -11.42 34.57
CA THR A 48 21.10 -11.08 35.80
C THR A 48 22.59 -11.41 35.77
N THR A 49 23.09 -11.95 34.66
CA THR A 49 24.50 -12.29 34.46
C THR A 49 25.25 -11.12 33.83
N ASP A 50 25.93 -10.35 34.68
CA ASP A 50 26.95 -9.39 34.26
C ASP A 50 28.14 -10.14 33.64
N SER A 51 28.64 -9.59 32.53
CA SER A 51 29.73 -10.08 31.68
C SER A 51 31.08 -10.38 32.37
N GLY A 52 31.16 -10.23 33.70
CA GLY A 52 32.40 -10.31 34.48
C GLY A 52 32.63 -11.57 35.32
N PHE A 53 31.64 -12.26 35.90
CA PHE A 53 31.94 -13.19 37.01
C PHE A 53 30.99 -14.38 37.32
N LEU A 54 29.93 -14.64 36.56
CA LEU A 54 29.01 -15.76 36.86
C LEU A 54 28.97 -16.78 35.72
N ASP A 55 29.51 -17.98 35.96
CA ASP A 55 29.34 -19.12 35.05
C ASP A 55 27.86 -19.50 34.96
N ILE A 56 27.32 -19.44 33.74
CA ILE A 56 25.94 -19.85 33.45
C ILE A 56 25.88 -21.39 33.54
N GLN A 57 25.27 -21.92 34.60
CA GLN A 57 25.14 -23.36 34.80
C GLN A 57 24.19 -24.02 33.78
N GLU A 58 23.12 -23.35 33.38
CA GLU A 58 22.13 -23.87 32.43
C GLU A 58 21.52 -22.71 31.63
N ALA A 59 21.59 -22.77 30.29
CA ALA A 59 21.04 -21.72 29.43
C ALA A 59 19.50 -21.73 29.37
N ILE A 60 18.90 -22.92 29.37
CA ILE A 60 17.43 -23.13 29.31
C ILE A 60 16.99 -23.91 30.54
N GLY A 61 16.29 -23.26 31.47
CA GLY A 61 15.88 -23.92 32.72
C GLY A 61 15.13 -23.00 33.68
N PRO A 62 14.45 -23.55 34.69
CA PRO A 62 13.69 -22.77 35.67
C PRO A 62 14.57 -21.86 36.55
N LYS A 63 15.85 -22.21 36.68
CA LYS A 63 16.85 -21.43 37.44
C LYS A 63 17.82 -20.68 36.52
N SER A 64 17.60 -20.69 35.21
CA SER A 64 18.48 -19.99 34.29
C SER A 64 18.34 -18.47 34.49
N PRO A 65 19.47 -17.74 34.64
CA PRO A 65 19.46 -16.29 34.79
C PRO A 65 19.24 -15.56 33.46
N LEU A 66 19.28 -16.27 32.33
CA LEU A 66 19.14 -15.68 31.01
C LEU A 66 17.66 -15.41 30.68
N ARG A 67 17.43 -14.24 30.08
CA ARG A 67 16.16 -13.80 29.52
C ARG A 67 16.37 -13.46 28.05
N TYR A 68 15.39 -13.78 27.21
CA TYR A 68 15.53 -13.66 25.77
C TYR A 68 14.49 -12.69 25.19
N MET A 69 14.88 -12.01 24.12
CA MET A 69 14.01 -11.34 23.16
C MET A 69 13.76 -12.32 22.01
N GLN A 70 12.51 -12.67 21.78
CA GLN A 70 12.12 -13.52 20.66
C GLN A 70 11.94 -12.67 19.41
N ILE A 71 12.51 -13.11 18.29
CA ILE A 71 12.46 -12.45 17.00
C ILE A 71 11.99 -13.47 15.97
N ASN A 72 10.75 -13.32 15.52
CA ASN A 72 10.15 -14.20 14.54
C ASN A 72 10.64 -13.86 13.13
N SER A 73 10.77 -14.87 12.27
CA SER A 73 11.08 -14.72 10.83
C SER A 73 12.41 -14.02 10.53
N TYR A 74 13.43 -14.26 11.36
CA TYR A 74 14.77 -13.71 11.15
C TYR A 74 15.55 -14.50 10.08
N PRO A 75 16.19 -13.83 9.10
CA PRO A 75 16.93 -14.53 8.06
C PRO A 75 18.36 -14.91 8.50
N LEU A 76 18.74 -16.18 8.33
CA LEU A 76 20.13 -16.63 8.42
C LEU A 76 20.67 -17.04 7.04
N PHE A 77 21.90 -16.63 6.76
CA PHE A 77 22.59 -16.91 5.49
C PHE A 77 23.68 -17.97 5.67
N ASN A 78 24.00 -18.64 4.56
CA ASN A 78 24.99 -19.71 4.50
C ASN A 78 24.71 -20.86 5.48
N PHE A 79 23.43 -21.12 5.76
CA PHE A 79 23.00 -22.18 6.66
C PHE A 79 23.17 -23.55 5.98
N PRO A 80 23.90 -24.51 6.58
CA PRO A 80 24.09 -25.83 6.00
C PRO A 80 22.77 -26.60 5.93
N THR A 81 22.64 -27.49 4.95
CA THR A 81 21.52 -28.43 4.92
C THR A 81 21.58 -29.33 6.14
N VAL A 82 20.52 -29.36 6.94
CA VAL A 82 20.46 -30.17 8.16
C VAL A 82 20.36 -31.64 7.78
N GLN A 83 21.45 -32.37 7.94
CA GLN A 83 21.48 -33.83 7.87
C GLN A 83 21.77 -34.32 9.29
N LEU A 84 20.76 -34.93 9.91
CA LEU A 84 20.89 -35.47 11.27
C LEU A 84 21.44 -36.90 11.15
N ASP A 85 22.74 -37.05 11.38
CA ASP A 85 23.36 -38.37 11.50
C ASP A 85 23.10 -38.91 12.91
N LEU A 86 22.32 -39.98 12.99
CA LEU A 86 22.05 -40.69 14.24
C LEU A 86 23.29 -41.51 14.59
N LEU A 87 24.06 -41.04 15.56
CA LEU A 87 25.12 -41.83 16.16
C LEU A 87 24.52 -42.64 17.31
N ASN A 88 24.57 -43.97 17.20
CA ASN A 88 24.27 -44.87 18.31
C ASN A 88 25.53 -44.95 19.17
N ASP A 89 25.54 -44.26 20.30
CA ASP A 89 26.57 -44.43 21.33
C ASP A 89 26.02 -45.28 22.48
N ASP A 90 26.90 -45.86 23.30
CA ASP A 90 26.55 -46.79 24.38
C ASP A 90 25.67 -46.15 25.49
N GLN A 91 25.42 -44.84 25.42
CA GLN A 91 24.54 -44.07 26.33
C GLN A 91 23.22 -43.61 25.71
N GLY A 92 22.95 -43.86 24.42
CA GLY A 92 21.69 -43.48 23.76
C GLY A 92 21.84 -43.07 22.29
N LEU A 93 20.73 -42.58 21.73
CA LEU A 93 20.70 -41.91 20.42
C LEU A 93 21.01 -40.43 20.63
N ASP A 94 22.25 -40.03 20.36
CA ASP A 94 22.64 -38.61 20.35
C ASP A 94 22.70 -38.10 18.92
N VAL A 95 22.11 -36.93 18.71
CA VAL A 95 22.08 -36.24 17.43
C VAL A 95 22.95 -35.01 17.57
N GLU A 96 24.14 -35.05 17.00
CA GLU A 96 25.05 -33.92 16.94
C GLU A 96 24.94 -33.27 15.57
N PHE A 97 24.70 -31.97 15.56
CA PHE A 97 24.75 -31.17 14.34
C PHE A 97 25.44 -29.85 14.67
N GLU A 98 26.52 -29.57 13.96
CA GLU A 98 27.26 -28.32 14.07
C GLU A 98 27.28 -27.62 12.72
N GLY A 99 27.23 -26.28 12.75
CA GLY A 99 27.19 -25.49 11.54
C GLY A 99 27.64 -24.06 11.76
N ASP A 100 27.85 -23.37 10.65
CA ASP A 100 28.13 -21.94 10.62
C ASP A 100 26.97 -21.21 9.94
N ALA A 101 26.61 -20.04 10.45
CA ALA A 101 25.67 -19.13 9.81
C ALA A 101 26.20 -17.70 9.83
N ILE A 102 25.67 -16.87 8.95
CA ILE A 102 26.05 -15.46 8.83
C ILE A 102 24.84 -14.58 9.13
N HIS A 103 25.06 -13.60 10.00
CA HIS A 103 24.13 -12.49 10.21
C HIS A 103 24.43 -11.38 9.21
N LEU A 104 23.36 -10.75 8.71
CA LEU A 104 23.50 -9.59 7.85
C LEU A 104 24.16 -8.41 8.59
N PRO A 105 24.88 -7.54 7.87
CA PRO A 105 25.36 -6.28 8.43
C PRO A 105 24.18 -5.45 8.98
N ASN A 106 24.43 -4.70 10.05
CA ASN A 106 23.46 -3.78 10.67
C ASN A 106 22.15 -4.42 11.21
N THR A 107 22.12 -5.73 11.46
CA THR A 107 20.99 -6.39 12.16
C THR A 107 21.28 -6.61 13.64
N ILE A 108 21.48 -7.86 14.05
CA ILE A 108 21.75 -8.29 15.41
C ILE A 108 23.24 -8.58 15.54
N LYS A 109 23.81 -8.17 16.68
CA LYS A 109 25.12 -8.64 17.13
C LYS A 109 24.89 -9.91 17.96
N PRO A 110 25.16 -11.12 17.43
CA PRO A 110 24.91 -12.35 18.17
C PRO A 110 25.82 -12.45 19.40
N TYR A 111 25.34 -13.11 20.44
CA TYR A 111 26.11 -13.47 21.62
C TYR A 111 26.28 -15.00 21.74
N PRO A 112 27.37 -15.47 22.34
CA PRO A 112 27.45 -16.85 22.79
C PRO A 112 26.26 -17.16 23.72
N ASN A 113 25.67 -18.34 23.53
CA ASN A 113 24.41 -18.79 24.15
C ASN A 113 23.11 -18.16 23.62
N ASP A 114 23.15 -17.34 22.56
CA ASP A 114 21.93 -17.05 21.80
C ASP A 114 21.35 -18.34 21.23
N LEU A 115 20.02 -18.42 21.13
CA LEU A 115 19.31 -19.62 20.70
C LEU A 115 18.50 -19.33 19.44
N PHE A 116 18.24 -20.34 18.61
CA PHE A 116 17.31 -20.20 17.50
C PHE A 116 16.65 -21.52 17.13
N ILE A 117 15.49 -21.43 16.50
CA ILE A 117 14.70 -22.55 15.98
C ILE A 117 14.48 -22.30 14.49
N VAL A 118 14.74 -23.32 13.66
CA VAL A 118 14.53 -23.22 12.21
C VAL A 118 13.08 -23.47 11.88
N ASP A 119 12.42 -22.52 11.20
CA ASP A 119 10.96 -22.55 10.99
C ASP A 119 10.54 -23.64 9.99
N MET A 120 11.43 -24.05 9.08
CA MET A 120 11.13 -25.04 8.03
C MET A 120 11.25 -26.51 8.47
N ILE A 121 11.70 -26.78 9.70
CA ILE A 121 11.85 -28.16 10.19
C ILE A 121 10.56 -28.57 10.92
N GLU A 122 9.94 -29.67 10.48
CA GLU A 122 8.66 -30.17 11.05
C GLU A 122 8.74 -30.44 12.56
N LYS A 123 9.92 -30.86 13.04
CA LYS A 123 10.20 -30.99 14.47
C LYS A 123 11.06 -29.82 14.92
N PRO A 124 10.56 -28.98 15.85
CA PRO A 124 11.33 -27.82 16.28
C PRO A 124 12.59 -28.27 17.03
N CYS A 125 13.73 -27.90 16.49
CA CYS A 125 15.05 -28.16 17.05
C CYS A 125 15.63 -26.86 17.59
N ILE A 126 16.20 -26.90 18.81
CA ILE A 126 16.86 -25.75 19.42
C ILE A 126 18.36 -25.82 19.13
N PHE A 127 18.83 -24.82 18.41
CA PHE A 127 20.24 -24.59 18.16
C PHE A 127 20.77 -23.52 19.12
N ILE A 128 22.01 -23.69 19.57
CA ILE A 128 22.70 -22.73 20.44
C ILE A 128 23.93 -22.16 19.74
N CYS A 129 24.13 -20.85 19.86
CA CYS A 129 25.34 -20.18 19.39
C CYS A 129 26.51 -20.52 20.32
N THR A 130 27.55 -21.15 19.78
CA THR A 130 28.74 -21.55 20.53
C THR A 130 29.82 -20.47 20.49
N SER A 131 30.01 -19.84 19.34
CA SER A 131 31.00 -18.78 19.17
C SER A 131 30.59 -17.79 18.08
N VAL A 132 31.13 -16.58 18.19
CA VAL A 132 30.90 -15.48 17.25
C VAL A 132 32.24 -14.93 16.80
N ALA A 133 32.48 -14.97 15.50
CA ALA A 133 33.63 -14.37 14.85
C ALA A 133 33.20 -13.09 14.12
N TYR A 134 34.00 -12.04 14.26
CA TYR A 134 33.80 -10.75 13.60
C TYR A 134 34.92 -10.52 12.59
N ASP A 135 34.58 -10.38 11.31
CA ASP A 135 35.55 -10.05 10.28
C ASP A 135 35.64 -8.53 10.08
N THR A 136 36.86 -8.00 10.14
CA THR A 136 37.17 -6.56 10.07
C THR A 136 37.93 -6.16 8.81
N ILE A 137 38.17 -7.10 7.88
CA ILE A 137 39.14 -6.90 6.79
C ILE A 137 38.55 -6.07 5.62
N LYS A 138 37.24 -5.78 5.58
CA LYS A 138 36.59 -4.96 4.52
C LYS A 138 35.53 -4.01 5.08
N SER A 139 35.24 -2.95 4.33
CA SER A 139 34.37 -1.80 4.69
C SER A 139 32.91 -2.12 5.07
N HIS A 140 32.49 -3.39 5.00
CA HIS A 140 31.14 -3.84 5.37
C HIS A 140 31.28 -5.04 6.32
N ASN A 141 31.08 -4.79 7.61
CA ASN A 141 31.32 -5.76 8.67
C ASN A 141 30.12 -6.71 8.84
N TYR A 142 30.37 -8.00 9.03
CA TYR A 142 29.33 -9.01 9.31
C TYR A 142 29.75 -9.91 10.48
N TYR A 143 28.78 -10.61 11.08
CA TYR A 143 29.03 -11.59 12.13
C TYR A 143 28.87 -12.99 11.57
N LYS A 144 29.92 -13.80 11.73
CA LYS A 144 29.84 -15.24 11.50
C LYS A 144 29.60 -15.91 12.85
N MET A 145 28.50 -16.65 12.97
CA MET A 145 28.19 -17.45 14.15
C MET A 145 28.49 -18.92 13.86
N SER A 146 29.05 -19.62 14.83
CA SER A 146 29.05 -21.08 14.87
C SER A 146 27.99 -21.53 15.88
N PHE A 147 27.29 -22.61 15.56
CA PHE A 147 26.19 -23.12 16.36
C PHE A 147 26.19 -24.64 16.42
N SER A 148 25.56 -25.18 17.46
CA SER A 148 25.34 -26.62 17.61
C SER A 148 23.89 -26.93 18.01
N LEU A 149 23.40 -28.10 17.61
CA LEU A 149 22.11 -28.62 18.04
C LEU A 149 22.19 -29.03 19.51
N ARG A 150 21.29 -28.50 20.33
CA ARG A 150 21.31 -28.75 21.78
C ARG A 150 20.16 -29.63 22.25
N HIS A 151 18.94 -29.38 21.75
CA HIS A 151 17.74 -30.07 22.21
C HIS A 151 16.71 -30.27 21.08
N ILE A 152 16.05 -31.43 21.07
CA ILE A 152 14.95 -31.80 20.16
C ILE A 152 13.63 -32.02 20.95
N SER A 153 13.57 -31.59 22.21
CA SER A 153 12.44 -31.84 23.11
C SER A 153 11.45 -30.66 23.17
N GLU A 154 10.16 -30.94 22.96
CA GLU A 154 9.07 -29.96 23.09
C GLU A 154 8.99 -29.31 24.49
N ASP A 155 9.34 -30.05 25.54
CA ASP A 155 9.30 -29.54 26.92
C ASP A 155 10.34 -28.45 27.14
N ARG A 156 11.51 -28.58 26.51
CA ARG A 156 12.57 -27.55 26.56
C ARG A 156 12.18 -26.30 25.77
N ILE A 157 11.43 -26.46 24.69
CA ILE A 157 10.87 -25.33 23.92
C ILE A 157 9.85 -24.56 24.76
N LYS A 158 8.93 -25.26 25.42
CA LYS A 158 7.96 -24.62 26.34
C LYS A 158 8.68 -23.86 27.45
N GLN A 159 9.78 -24.42 27.98
CA GLN A 159 10.58 -23.75 28.99
C GLN A 159 11.31 -22.51 28.44
N LEU A 160 11.84 -22.58 27.22
CA LEU A 160 12.44 -21.43 26.54
C LEU A 160 11.44 -20.28 26.37
N TYR A 161 10.22 -20.58 25.92
CA TYR A 161 9.16 -19.56 25.78
C TYR A 161 8.75 -18.90 27.10
N ARG A 162 8.97 -19.54 28.25
CA ARG A 162 8.76 -18.90 29.58
C ARG A 162 9.86 -17.92 29.96
N GLN A 163 11.03 -18.02 29.33
CA GLN A 163 12.17 -17.12 29.53
C GLN A 163 12.20 -15.95 28.53
N VAL A 164 11.21 -15.89 27.62
CA VAL A 164 11.02 -14.78 26.69
C VAL A 164 10.37 -13.62 27.43
N THR A 165 10.98 -12.45 27.31
CA THR A 165 10.51 -11.19 27.91
C THR A 165 9.71 -10.41 26.89
N ASP A 166 10.36 -10.12 25.76
CA ASP A 166 9.79 -9.37 24.66
C ASP A 166 9.67 -10.22 23.41
N ARG A 167 8.67 -9.92 22.59
CA ARG A 167 8.45 -10.59 21.31
C ARG A 167 8.43 -9.57 20.19
N TYR A 168 9.19 -9.87 19.17
CA TYR A 168 9.33 -9.05 17.98
C TYR A 168 9.17 -9.92 16.74
N THR A 169 8.84 -9.26 15.63
CA THR A 169 8.83 -9.85 14.31
C THR A 169 9.80 -9.08 13.43
N CYS A 170 10.68 -9.82 12.77
CA CYS A 170 11.61 -9.30 11.78
C CYS A 170 10.87 -9.05 10.46
N VAL A 171 11.04 -7.86 9.91
CA VAL A 171 10.63 -7.52 8.54
C VAL A 171 11.87 -7.60 7.67
N TYR A 172 11.97 -8.68 6.89
CA TYR A 172 13.14 -8.97 6.06
C TYR A 172 13.49 -7.81 5.11
N GLU A 173 12.45 -7.16 4.59
CA GLU A 173 12.53 -6.06 3.62
C GLU A 173 13.20 -4.80 4.20
N ASN A 174 13.16 -4.64 5.52
CA ASN A 174 13.70 -3.48 6.22
C ASN A 174 15.18 -3.64 6.59
N ILE A 175 15.76 -4.83 6.39
CA ILE A 175 17.17 -5.07 6.73
C ILE A 175 18.06 -4.38 5.71
N GLY A 176 18.87 -3.40 6.17
CA GLY A 176 19.78 -2.62 5.34
C GLY A 176 19.19 -1.32 4.79
N SER A 177 17.93 -1.00 5.13
CA SER A 177 17.34 0.33 4.92
C SER A 177 17.50 1.20 6.17
N GLU A 178 17.04 2.46 6.11
CA GLU A 178 17.01 3.37 7.27
C GLU A 178 15.81 3.09 8.21
N GLU A 179 14.93 2.14 7.86
CA GLU A 179 13.74 1.79 8.64
C GLU A 179 14.01 0.70 9.70
N ASN A 180 13.20 0.67 10.76
CA ASN A 180 13.33 -0.35 11.81
C ASN A 180 12.91 -1.72 11.27
N TRP A 181 13.85 -2.67 11.27
CA TRP A 181 13.61 -4.05 10.85
C TRP A 181 12.97 -4.92 11.94
N LEU A 182 12.87 -4.43 13.18
CA LEU A 182 12.35 -5.14 14.34
C LEU A 182 11.06 -4.47 14.85
N ILE A 183 9.92 -5.20 14.85
CA ILE A 183 8.60 -4.68 15.26
C ILE A 183 8.07 -5.49 16.45
N SER A 184 7.59 -4.86 17.53
CA SER A 184 7.06 -5.56 18.71
C SER A 184 5.67 -6.17 18.49
N ASP A 185 5.43 -7.36 19.06
CA ASP A 185 4.18 -8.12 18.89
C ASP A 185 3.00 -7.54 19.72
N ASP A 186 3.25 -6.78 20.79
CA ASP A 186 2.18 -6.08 21.53
C ASP A 186 1.44 -5.04 20.66
N ASN A 187 2.11 -4.53 19.63
CA ASN A 187 1.47 -3.68 18.62
C ASN A 187 0.60 -4.48 17.63
N LYS A 188 0.75 -5.81 17.54
CA LYS A 188 -0.04 -6.69 16.65
C LYS A 188 -1.38 -7.14 17.25
N SER A 189 -1.49 -7.32 18.56
CA SER A 189 -2.76 -7.74 19.20
C SER A 189 -3.82 -6.64 19.13
N ILE A 190 -3.41 -5.39 19.37
CA ILE A 190 -4.23 -4.17 19.20
C ILE A 190 -4.70 -4.01 17.74
N LEU A 191 -3.94 -4.56 16.78
CA LEU A 191 -4.23 -4.54 15.35
C LEU A 191 -5.41 -5.43 14.95
N ASN A 192 -5.49 -6.63 15.53
CA ASN A 192 -6.54 -7.60 15.23
C ASN A 192 -7.87 -7.20 15.85
N ASP A 193 -7.85 -6.59 17.04
CA ASP A 193 -9.07 -6.11 17.71
C ASP A 193 -9.69 -4.89 16.99
N LEU A 194 -8.93 -4.15 16.18
CA LEU A 194 -9.39 -2.99 15.40
C LEU A 194 -9.86 -3.33 13.97
N LEU A 195 -9.64 -4.56 13.49
CA LEU A 195 -10.06 -5.01 12.15
C LEU A 195 -11.41 -5.74 12.11
N GLY A 196 -12.10 -5.85 13.25
CA GLY A 196 -13.49 -6.28 13.31
C GLY A 196 -13.65 -7.70 13.84
N GLY A 197 -14.34 -7.80 14.99
CA GLY A 197 -14.81 -9.06 15.53
C GLY A 197 -15.76 -9.77 14.56
N GLY A 198 -15.41 -11.01 14.24
CA GLY A 198 -16.23 -11.95 13.50
C GLY A 198 -15.65 -13.35 13.67
N SER A 199 -16.04 -14.00 14.76
CA SER A 199 -15.81 -15.43 15.02
C SER A 199 -16.11 -16.26 13.77
N GLY A 200 -15.14 -17.06 13.33
CA GLY A 200 -15.31 -18.00 12.23
C GLY A 200 -13.99 -18.63 11.80
N ASN A 201 -13.76 -19.86 12.24
CA ASN A 201 -12.62 -20.70 11.86
C ASN A 201 -12.50 -20.84 10.33
N ASN A 202 -11.28 -20.69 9.79
CA ASN A 202 -10.55 -21.67 8.96
C ASN A 202 -9.54 -20.99 8.04
N SER A 203 -8.30 -21.47 8.15
CA SER A 203 -7.40 -21.89 7.06
C SER A 203 -7.24 -20.99 5.83
N GLY A 204 -6.02 -20.45 5.69
CA GLY A 204 -5.36 -20.23 4.40
C GLY A 204 -5.91 -19.11 3.54
N ASP A 205 -5.31 -17.93 3.65
CA ASP A 205 -4.67 -17.27 2.51
C ASP A 205 -4.09 -15.93 2.98
N GLY A 206 -2.80 -15.74 2.68
CA GLY A 206 -2.03 -14.58 3.10
C GLY A 206 -2.50 -13.33 2.37
N PHE A 207 -3.14 -12.41 3.10
CA PHE A 207 -3.30 -11.02 2.68
C PHE A 207 -3.65 -10.13 3.89
N ASN A 208 -2.70 -9.93 4.81
CA ASN A 208 -2.86 -9.01 5.94
C ASN A 208 -1.70 -7.99 5.99
N HIS A 209 -1.54 -7.23 4.92
CA HIS A 209 -1.04 -5.86 5.02
C HIS A 209 -2.25 -4.95 5.17
N LEU A 210 -2.65 -4.64 6.40
CA LEU A 210 -3.20 -3.33 6.76
C LEU A 210 -3.51 -3.24 8.25
N GLY A 211 -2.59 -2.67 8.99
CA GLY A 211 -2.86 -2.34 10.37
C GLY A 211 -1.89 -1.29 10.83
N SER A 212 -2.19 -0.06 10.47
CA SER A 212 -1.70 1.08 11.20
C SER A 212 -2.94 1.93 11.43
N SER A 213 -3.34 2.10 12.69
CA SER A 213 -4.20 3.21 13.10
C SER A 213 -3.60 4.57 12.73
N THR A 214 -2.34 4.56 12.28
CA THR A 214 -1.55 5.60 11.66
C THR A 214 -2.01 5.97 10.24
N LYS A 215 -1.68 7.20 9.86
CA LYS A 215 -1.95 7.87 8.59
C LYS A 215 -1.61 7.03 7.35
N GLN A 216 -0.56 6.21 7.44
CA GLN A 216 -0.14 5.29 6.38
C GLN A 216 -1.20 4.22 6.07
N GLY A 217 -1.92 3.73 7.09
CA GLY A 217 -3.00 2.75 6.91
C GLY A 217 -4.19 3.30 6.12
N LEU A 218 -4.48 4.61 6.20
CA LEU A 218 -5.50 5.23 5.34
C LEU A 218 -5.01 5.32 3.89
N ILE A 219 -3.75 5.73 3.68
CA ILE A 219 -3.14 5.80 2.34
C ILE A 219 -3.19 4.43 1.66
N ASP A 220 -2.77 3.39 2.36
CA ASP A 220 -2.73 2.03 1.81
C ASP A 220 -4.15 1.49 1.59
N LYS A 221 -5.11 1.82 2.47
CA LYS A 221 -6.54 1.50 2.27
C LYS A 221 -7.06 2.13 0.99
N LEU A 222 -6.77 3.40 0.75
CA LEU A 222 -7.20 4.12 -0.46
C LEU A 222 -6.54 3.54 -1.72
N LYS A 223 -5.24 3.24 -1.66
CA LYS A 223 -4.51 2.57 -2.76
C LYS A 223 -5.16 1.24 -3.12
N THR A 224 -5.51 0.43 -2.12
CA THR A 224 -6.18 -0.86 -2.30
C THR A 224 -7.57 -0.68 -2.88
N ILE A 225 -8.38 0.24 -2.34
CA ILE A 225 -9.73 0.54 -2.88
C ILE A 225 -9.64 0.94 -4.35
N TYR A 226 -8.72 1.86 -4.69
CA TYR A 226 -8.55 2.35 -6.05
C TYR A 226 -8.08 1.26 -7.02
N LYS A 227 -7.10 0.44 -6.58
CA LYS A 227 -6.61 -0.70 -7.36
C LYS A 227 -7.73 -1.72 -7.60
N VAL A 228 -8.45 -2.14 -6.57
CA VAL A 228 -9.55 -3.10 -6.72
C VAL A 228 -10.65 -2.58 -7.63
N ALA A 229 -10.97 -1.27 -7.55
CA ALA A 229 -12.04 -0.69 -8.35
C ALA A 229 -11.64 -0.48 -9.82
N TYR A 230 -10.48 0.13 -10.09
CA TYR A 230 -10.18 0.68 -11.42
C TYR A 230 -8.98 0.04 -12.12
N TYR A 231 -8.17 -0.78 -11.44
CA TYR A 231 -7.00 -1.40 -12.06
C TYR A 231 -7.40 -2.58 -12.94
N HIS A 232 -6.96 -2.56 -14.19
CA HIS A 232 -7.17 -3.65 -15.13
C HIS A 232 -5.86 -4.42 -15.33
N GLU A 233 -5.82 -5.65 -14.79
CA GLU A 233 -4.59 -6.46 -14.71
C GLU A 233 -3.96 -6.77 -16.07
N ARG A 234 -4.78 -7.09 -17.09
CA ARG A 234 -4.27 -7.47 -18.42
C ARG A 234 -3.56 -6.33 -19.13
N THR A 235 -4.07 -5.11 -18.96
CA THR A 235 -3.52 -3.92 -19.63
C THR A 235 -2.59 -3.12 -18.74
N ASN A 236 -2.40 -3.55 -17.48
CA ASN A 236 -1.57 -2.87 -16.48
C ASN A 236 -1.85 -1.35 -16.39
N THR A 237 -3.13 -0.97 -16.41
CA THR A 237 -3.60 0.42 -16.47
C THR A 237 -4.85 0.61 -15.63
N PHE A 238 -5.14 1.87 -15.25
CA PHE A 238 -6.37 2.22 -14.55
C PHE A 238 -7.45 2.67 -15.54
N LEU A 239 -8.57 1.95 -15.56
CA LEU A 239 -9.67 2.15 -16.49
C LEU A 239 -10.96 2.44 -15.72
N TYR A 240 -11.74 3.38 -16.25
CA TYR A 240 -13.10 3.62 -15.79
C TYR A 240 -14.08 2.97 -16.76
N ALA A 241 -14.91 2.04 -16.30
CA ALA A 241 -15.98 1.46 -17.09
C ALA A 241 -17.10 2.50 -17.24
N TYR A 242 -17.23 3.07 -18.44
CA TYR A 242 -18.30 4.01 -18.75
C TYR A 242 -19.62 3.28 -18.98
N ASP A 243 -19.56 2.11 -19.61
CA ASP A 243 -20.65 1.15 -19.73
C ASP A 243 -20.12 -0.30 -19.67
N TYR A 244 -20.97 -1.29 -19.95
CA TYR A 244 -20.63 -2.71 -19.86
C TYR A 244 -19.46 -3.16 -20.78
N ARG A 245 -19.09 -2.38 -21.79
CA ARG A 245 -18.05 -2.75 -22.76
C ARG A 245 -17.03 -1.65 -23.04
N ASN A 246 -17.39 -0.39 -22.82
CA ASN A 246 -16.56 0.76 -23.12
C ASN A 246 -15.83 1.24 -21.87
N PHE A 247 -14.51 1.32 -21.98
CA PHE A 247 -13.64 1.85 -20.93
C PHE A 247 -13.13 3.24 -21.32
N ILE A 248 -12.99 4.10 -20.31
CA ILE A 248 -12.29 5.37 -20.41
C ILE A 248 -10.91 5.20 -19.82
N TYR A 249 -9.90 5.61 -20.59
CA TYR A 249 -8.52 5.71 -20.18
C TYR A 249 -8.12 7.18 -20.06
N ASP A 250 -7.79 7.60 -18.85
CA ASP A 250 -7.30 8.95 -18.60
C ASP A 250 -5.77 8.99 -18.62
N ARG A 251 -5.22 9.45 -19.75
CA ARG A 251 -3.78 9.62 -19.96
C ARG A 251 -3.15 10.68 -19.05
N TYR A 252 -3.91 11.69 -18.59
CA TYR A 252 -3.40 12.71 -17.68
C TYR A 252 -3.30 12.13 -16.27
N LEU A 253 -4.33 11.42 -15.83
CA LEU A 253 -4.33 10.74 -14.55
C LEU A 253 -3.24 9.67 -14.47
N ASN A 254 -3.08 8.88 -15.52
CA ASN A 254 -2.05 7.84 -15.58
C ASN A 254 -0.64 8.45 -15.45
N ASN A 255 -0.38 9.57 -16.13
CA ASN A 255 0.87 10.30 -16.02
C ASN A 255 1.06 10.92 -14.63
N PHE A 256 0.01 11.47 -14.03
CA PHE A 256 0.05 11.96 -12.65
C PHE A 256 0.39 10.85 -11.65
N ILE A 257 -0.26 9.68 -11.73
CA ILE A 257 0.04 8.54 -10.84
C ILE A 257 1.50 8.08 -11.01
N TYR A 258 1.99 8.05 -12.25
CA TYR A 258 3.38 7.72 -12.57
C TYR A 258 4.38 8.72 -11.97
N ASN A 259 4.20 10.02 -12.25
CA ASN A 259 5.09 11.10 -11.81
C ASN A 259 5.11 11.25 -10.30
N SER A 260 3.93 11.21 -9.69
CA SER A 260 3.74 11.32 -8.23
C SER A 260 4.24 10.11 -7.47
N LYS A 261 4.54 8.99 -8.15
CA LYS A 261 5.04 7.76 -7.54
C LYS A 261 4.10 7.20 -6.48
N ILE A 262 2.78 7.38 -6.64
CA ILE A 262 1.76 6.94 -5.66
C ILE A 262 1.91 5.44 -5.34
N TYR A 263 2.08 4.60 -6.35
CA TYR A 263 2.22 3.15 -6.21
C TYR A 263 3.68 2.67 -6.16
N TYR A 264 4.64 3.60 -6.19
CA TYR A 264 6.04 3.23 -6.06
C TYR A 264 6.38 3.11 -4.57
N ASN A 265 6.68 1.89 -4.16
CA ASN A 265 7.31 1.64 -2.87
C ASN A 265 8.74 1.17 -3.14
N ALA A 266 9.72 1.97 -2.72
CA ALA A 266 11.14 1.68 -2.93
C ALA A 266 11.59 0.36 -2.25
N MET A 267 10.82 -0.11 -1.25
CA MET A 267 11.08 -1.34 -0.49
C MET A 267 10.22 -2.53 -0.93
N SER A 268 9.30 -2.34 -1.89
CA SER A 268 8.45 -3.41 -2.44
C SER A 268 9.08 -3.97 -3.71
N THR A 269 9.10 -5.30 -3.85
CA THR A 269 9.40 -5.97 -5.12
C THR A 269 8.28 -5.78 -6.15
N ASP A 270 7.07 -5.50 -5.67
CA ASP A 270 5.93 -5.16 -6.50
C ASP A 270 5.98 -3.67 -6.82
N ALA A 271 6.53 -3.34 -7.99
CA ALA A 271 6.49 -2.00 -8.56
C ALA A 271 5.43 -1.94 -9.65
N LEU A 272 4.38 -1.14 -9.43
CA LEU A 272 3.44 -0.80 -10.50
C LEU A 272 4.10 0.23 -11.42
N VAL A 273 4.57 -0.22 -12.57
CA VAL A 273 5.10 0.66 -13.63
C VAL A 273 4.00 0.89 -14.64
N LEU A 274 3.46 2.10 -14.63
CA LEU A 274 2.46 2.53 -15.62
C LEU A 274 3.17 3.08 -16.85
N VAL A 275 2.72 2.64 -18.02
CA VAL A 275 3.09 3.24 -19.31
C VAL A 275 1.88 4.00 -19.82
N ASN A 276 2.12 5.15 -20.45
CA ASN A 276 1.05 5.91 -21.07
C ASN A 276 0.79 5.38 -22.48
N GLU A 277 -0.40 4.82 -22.70
CA GLU A 277 -0.76 4.10 -23.92
C GLU A 277 -1.23 5.04 -25.05
N ASP A 278 -1.47 6.31 -24.72
CA ASP A 278 -2.12 7.28 -25.59
C ASP A 278 -1.36 8.62 -25.59
N VAL A 279 -0.04 8.52 -25.76
CA VAL A 279 0.87 9.67 -25.86
C VAL A 279 0.85 10.20 -27.29
N GLY A 280 0.22 11.35 -27.47
CA GLY A 280 0.32 12.15 -28.68
C GLY A 280 1.46 13.17 -28.61
N LEU A 281 1.80 13.78 -29.75
CA LEU A 281 2.82 14.85 -29.82
C LEU A 281 2.48 16.07 -28.95
N GLU A 282 1.19 16.29 -28.68
CA GLU A 282 0.69 17.43 -27.91
C GLU A 282 0.56 17.12 -26.42
N PHE A 283 0.85 15.88 -26.00
CA PHE A 283 0.55 15.42 -24.64
C PHE A 283 1.21 16.26 -23.56
N ASP A 284 2.48 16.65 -23.74
CA ASP A 284 3.21 17.44 -22.75
C ASP A 284 2.52 18.80 -22.52
N TYR A 285 2.14 19.49 -23.61
CA TYR A 285 1.40 20.75 -23.54
C TYR A 285 0.01 20.58 -22.91
N GLU A 286 -0.71 19.53 -23.31
CA GLU A 286 -2.04 19.25 -22.75
C GLU A 286 -1.96 18.87 -21.26
N TYR A 287 -0.88 18.23 -20.82
CA TYR A 287 -0.65 17.89 -19.42
C TYR A 287 -0.32 19.13 -18.59
N GLU A 288 0.49 20.06 -19.12
CA GLU A 288 0.77 21.36 -18.47
C GLU A 288 -0.52 22.15 -18.18
N GLU A 289 -1.51 22.04 -19.06
CA GLU A 289 -2.82 22.66 -18.89
C GLU A 289 -3.84 21.83 -18.07
N SER A 290 -3.44 20.66 -17.58
CA SER A 290 -4.32 19.75 -16.85
C SER A 290 -4.48 20.13 -15.38
N PHE A 291 -5.58 19.69 -14.77
CA PHE A 291 -5.81 19.81 -13.34
C PHE A 291 -4.70 19.17 -12.50
N TYR A 292 -4.13 18.06 -12.96
CA TYR A 292 -3.08 17.36 -12.23
C TYR A 292 -1.79 18.17 -12.13
N ASN A 293 -1.41 18.87 -13.20
CA ASN A 293 -0.23 19.74 -13.18
C ASN A 293 -0.40 20.89 -12.17
N ALA A 294 -1.60 21.47 -12.08
CA ALA A 294 -1.92 22.48 -11.07
C ALA A 294 -1.80 21.94 -9.63
N ILE A 295 -2.23 20.69 -9.40
CA ILE A 295 -2.09 20.00 -8.11
C ILE A 295 -0.63 19.74 -7.75
N GLU A 296 0.19 19.25 -8.68
CA GLU A 296 1.61 18.95 -8.44
C GLU A 296 2.40 20.20 -8.03
N HIS A 297 2.12 21.32 -8.71
CA HIS A 297 2.75 22.62 -8.47
C HIS A 297 2.09 23.42 -7.34
N ARG A 298 0.93 22.97 -6.84
CA ARG A 298 0.13 23.68 -5.82
C ARG A 298 -0.13 25.15 -6.22
N ASP A 299 -0.50 25.37 -7.48
CA ASP A 299 -0.73 26.71 -8.03
C ASP A 299 -2.19 26.88 -8.48
N VAL A 300 -2.93 27.71 -7.74
CA VAL A 300 -4.32 28.05 -8.05
C VAL A 300 -4.44 28.84 -9.36
N GLY A 301 -3.39 29.57 -9.77
CA GLY A 301 -3.35 30.31 -11.03
C GLY A 301 -3.38 29.43 -12.28
N LEU A 302 -2.98 28.16 -12.15
CA LEU A 302 -3.04 27.16 -13.22
C LEU A 302 -4.44 26.53 -13.35
N ILE A 303 -5.35 26.76 -12.40
CA ILE A 303 -6.69 26.18 -12.42
C ILE A 303 -7.58 26.95 -13.43
N LYS A 304 -8.05 26.24 -14.46
CA LYS A 304 -9.03 26.77 -15.44
C LYS A 304 -10.40 27.02 -14.81
N ASP A 305 -11.23 27.85 -15.45
CA ASP A 305 -12.62 28.07 -15.01
C ASP A 305 -13.52 26.87 -15.29
N GLU A 306 -13.18 26.07 -16.31
CA GLU A 306 -13.80 24.78 -16.54
C GLU A 306 -12.75 23.76 -17.02
N TYR A 307 -13.02 22.50 -16.72
CA TYR A 307 -12.36 21.37 -17.35
C TYR A 307 -13.43 20.55 -18.05
N LEU A 308 -13.40 20.56 -19.37
CA LEU A 308 -14.22 19.69 -20.18
C LEU A 308 -13.36 18.59 -20.79
N PHE A 309 -13.96 17.44 -21.05
CA PHE A 309 -13.33 16.36 -21.79
C PHE A 309 -14.25 15.81 -22.88
N ARG A 310 -13.65 15.05 -23.78
CA ARG A 310 -14.34 14.16 -24.71
C ARG A 310 -13.62 12.81 -24.77
N PRO A 311 -14.34 11.69 -24.82
CA PRO A 311 -13.75 10.39 -25.10
C PRO A 311 -13.42 10.29 -26.61
N LEU A 312 -12.20 9.91 -26.95
CA LEU A 312 -11.81 9.56 -28.32
C LEU A 312 -11.24 8.15 -28.36
N MET A 313 -11.68 7.32 -29.31
CA MET A 313 -11.15 5.97 -29.46
C MET A 313 -9.64 5.98 -29.68
N ILE A 314 -8.92 5.13 -28.94
CA ILE A 314 -7.48 4.99 -29.10
C ILE A 314 -7.21 4.19 -30.39
N THR A 315 -6.78 4.90 -31.43
CA THR A 315 -6.52 4.30 -32.77
C THR A 315 -5.08 3.79 -32.91
N ASN A 316 -4.24 3.98 -31.90
CA ASN A 316 -2.86 3.53 -31.90
C ASN A 316 -2.82 2.00 -31.88
N LYS A 317 -2.50 1.39 -33.04
CA LYS A 317 -2.38 -0.07 -33.21
C LYS A 317 -1.30 -0.71 -32.33
N SER A 318 -0.34 0.09 -31.87
CA SER A 318 0.73 -0.36 -30.97
C SER A 318 0.33 -0.28 -29.49
N SER A 319 -0.85 0.26 -29.16
CA SER A 319 -1.34 0.29 -27.78
C SER A 319 -1.67 -1.11 -27.28
N ILE A 320 -1.53 -1.31 -25.97
CA ILE A 320 -1.93 -2.55 -25.29
C ILE A 320 -3.43 -2.83 -25.45
N PHE A 321 -4.25 -1.78 -25.60
CA PHE A 321 -5.69 -1.90 -25.82
C PHE A 321 -6.00 -2.52 -27.17
N SER A 322 -5.29 -2.12 -28.22
CA SER A 322 -5.41 -2.74 -29.55
C SER A 322 -4.92 -4.18 -29.55
N PHE A 323 -3.88 -4.51 -28.78
CA PHE A 323 -3.36 -5.88 -28.66
C PHE A 323 -4.39 -6.85 -28.04
N TYR A 324 -5.15 -6.39 -27.05
CA TYR A 324 -6.19 -7.18 -26.39
C TYR A 324 -7.60 -7.01 -26.98
N ASP A 325 -7.74 -6.30 -28.10
CA ASP A 325 -9.03 -6.01 -28.76
C ASP A 325 -10.05 -5.39 -27.78
N MET A 326 -9.60 -4.39 -27.01
CA MET A 326 -10.42 -3.70 -26.02
C MET A 326 -10.95 -2.37 -26.58
N ASP A 327 -12.25 -2.14 -26.41
CA ASP A 327 -12.91 -0.87 -26.72
C ASP A 327 -12.61 0.17 -25.63
N VAL A 328 -11.50 0.89 -25.81
CA VAL A 328 -11.02 1.92 -24.86
C VAL A 328 -10.97 3.28 -25.55
N ALA A 329 -11.67 4.25 -24.94
CA ALA A 329 -11.60 5.65 -25.31
C ALA A 329 -10.59 6.40 -24.43
N GLY A 330 -9.64 7.05 -25.06
CA GLY A 330 -8.71 7.96 -24.42
C GLY A 330 -9.35 9.31 -24.14
N LEU A 331 -9.11 9.85 -22.96
CA LEU A 331 -9.64 11.15 -22.56
C LEU A 331 -8.87 12.30 -23.24
N ARG A 332 -9.59 13.24 -23.85
CA ARG A 332 -9.05 14.50 -24.39
C ARG A 332 -9.70 15.70 -23.74
N MET A 333 -8.90 16.61 -23.19
CA MET A 333 -9.40 17.90 -22.72
C MET A 333 -9.59 18.90 -23.89
N THR A 334 -8.87 18.70 -24.99
CA THR A 334 -9.00 19.54 -26.19
C THR A 334 -10.37 19.35 -26.85
N PHE A 335 -11.11 20.45 -27.00
CA PHE A 335 -12.47 20.47 -27.54
C PHE A 335 -13.44 19.56 -26.77
N GLY A 336 -13.28 19.46 -25.44
CA GLY A 336 -14.16 18.69 -24.58
C GLY A 336 -15.60 19.23 -24.58
N THR A 337 -16.55 18.34 -24.36
CA THR A 337 -17.99 18.65 -24.30
C THR A 337 -18.63 18.21 -22.99
N GLU A 338 -18.01 17.28 -22.29
CA GLU A 338 -18.50 16.72 -21.03
C GLU A 338 -17.69 17.26 -19.85
N GLU A 339 -18.33 17.41 -18.69
CA GLU A 339 -17.68 17.95 -17.51
C GLU A 339 -16.65 16.94 -16.94
N TYR A 340 -15.38 17.35 -16.91
CA TYR A 340 -14.30 16.51 -16.38
C TYR A 340 -14.19 16.61 -14.86
N LEU A 341 -14.29 17.84 -14.34
CA LEU A 341 -14.27 18.14 -12.91
C LEU A 341 -15.45 19.03 -12.58
N SER A 342 -16.08 18.77 -11.42
CA SER A 342 -17.20 19.57 -10.95
C SER A 342 -16.82 21.06 -10.84
N LYS A 343 -17.64 21.93 -11.44
CA LYS A 343 -17.56 23.39 -11.24
C LYS A 343 -17.56 23.79 -9.77
N TYR A 344 -18.21 23.01 -8.91
CA TYR A 344 -18.20 23.24 -7.46
C TYR A 344 -16.77 23.16 -6.90
N LEU A 345 -16.04 22.09 -7.20
CA LEU A 345 -14.64 21.92 -6.78
C LEU A 345 -13.76 23.07 -7.30
N ILE A 346 -13.91 23.44 -8.57
CA ILE A 346 -13.16 24.54 -9.18
C ILE A 346 -13.43 25.85 -8.42
N ASN A 347 -14.70 26.16 -8.13
CA ASN A 347 -15.07 27.35 -7.38
C ASN A 347 -14.52 27.34 -5.95
N CYS A 348 -14.58 26.19 -5.27
CA CYS A 348 -13.97 26.02 -3.94
C CYS A 348 -12.46 26.34 -3.98
N ILE A 349 -11.72 25.76 -4.94
CA ILE A 349 -10.28 26.01 -5.08
C ILE A 349 -10.00 27.49 -5.34
N LYS A 350 -10.78 28.14 -6.21
CA LYS A 350 -10.62 29.57 -6.53
C LYS A 350 -11.12 30.52 -5.44
N GLY A 351 -11.64 30.02 -4.32
CA GLY A 351 -12.22 30.83 -3.26
C GLY A 351 -13.47 31.62 -3.69
N ARG A 352 -14.14 31.19 -4.76
CA ARG A 352 -15.41 31.77 -5.20
C ARG A 352 -16.54 31.10 -4.41
N ILE A 353 -17.56 31.87 -4.04
CA ILE A 353 -18.78 31.28 -3.47
C ILE A 353 -19.32 30.29 -4.51
N PRO A 354 -19.45 28.99 -4.18
CA PRO A 354 -19.88 28.02 -5.15
C PRO A 354 -21.32 28.33 -5.58
N SER A 355 -21.49 28.81 -6.82
CA SER A 355 -22.80 28.74 -7.50
C SER A 355 -22.99 27.30 -7.93
N TYR A 356 -24.00 26.63 -7.39
CA TYR A 356 -24.34 25.27 -7.81
C TYR A 356 -24.76 25.28 -9.30
N PRO A 357 -24.51 24.22 -10.09
CA PRO A 357 -25.07 24.12 -11.44
C PRO A 357 -26.59 24.31 -11.35
N ASP A 358 -27.12 25.20 -12.20
CA ASP A 358 -28.54 25.48 -12.31
C ASP A 358 -29.31 24.15 -12.39
N ILE A 359 -30.00 23.81 -11.30
CA ILE A 359 -30.95 22.70 -11.31
C ILE A 359 -32.02 23.12 -12.32
N PRO A 360 -32.33 22.32 -13.35
CA PRO A 360 -33.42 22.66 -14.27
C PRO A 360 -34.68 22.80 -13.44
N THR A 361 -35.13 24.05 -13.25
CA THR A 361 -36.38 24.36 -12.58
C THR A 361 -37.48 23.68 -13.39
N VAL A 362 -38.05 22.61 -12.84
CA VAL A 362 -39.34 22.14 -13.30
C VAL A 362 -40.30 23.27 -12.96
N ASP A 363 -40.79 23.95 -13.99
CA ASP A 363 -41.78 25.01 -13.85
C ASP A 363 -43.00 24.42 -13.12
N PRO A 364 -43.29 24.82 -11.87
CA PRO A 364 -44.39 24.25 -11.11
C PRO A 364 -45.76 24.58 -11.72
N ASP A 365 -45.80 25.49 -12.68
CA ASP A 365 -47.00 26.11 -13.22
C ASP A 365 -47.32 25.74 -14.67
N ASP A 366 -46.76 24.67 -15.27
CA ASP A 366 -47.26 24.16 -16.57
C ASP A 366 -48.48 23.23 -16.38
N PRO A 367 -49.73 23.71 -16.58
CA PRO A 367 -50.94 22.94 -16.30
C PRO A 367 -51.35 22.04 -17.48
N ASN A 368 -50.54 21.95 -18.55
CA ASN A 368 -50.97 21.37 -19.82
C ASN A 368 -50.41 19.97 -20.15
N LYS A 369 -49.77 19.27 -19.23
CA LYS A 369 -49.57 17.80 -19.37
C LYS A 369 -50.75 17.04 -18.78
N GLY A 370 -51.91 17.21 -19.41
CA GLY A 370 -53.12 16.45 -19.16
C GLY A 370 -53.04 15.04 -19.76
N ASP A 371 -53.57 14.11 -18.98
CA ASP A 371 -53.88 12.72 -19.33
C ASP A 371 -54.56 12.59 -20.70
N SER A 372 -54.11 11.61 -21.49
CA SER A 372 -54.94 11.01 -22.53
C SER A 372 -54.93 9.49 -22.37
N ASN A 373 -55.95 9.00 -21.67
CA ASN A 373 -56.37 7.61 -21.65
C ASN A 373 -57.73 7.51 -22.37
N THR A 374 -57.77 6.82 -23.50
CA THR A 374 -58.94 6.19 -24.17
C THR A 374 -58.30 5.07 -25.00
N GLY A 375 -58.50 3.76 -24.83
CA GLY A 375 -59.63 2.96 -24.38
C GLY A 375 -60.01 2.03 -25.55
N GLU A 376 -59.85 0.71 -25.40
CA GLU A 376 -60.68 -0.40 -25.94
C GLU A 376 -60.02 -1.80 -25.75
N ASP A 377 -60.78 -2.72 -25.13
CA ASP A 377 -60.53 -4.13 -24.73
C ASP A 377 -60.69 -5.16 -25.89
N PRO A 378 -60.72 -6.53 -25.74
CA PRO A 378 -60.29 -7.47 -24.66
C PRO A 378 -59.51 -8.73 -25.18
N ASP A 379 -59.14 -9.62 -24.24
CA ASP A 379 -59.03 -11.10 -24.32
C ASP A 379 -57.65 -11.72 -24.01
N GLY A 380 -57.57 -12.40 -22.85
CA GLY A 380 -56.51 -13.36 -22.53
C GLY A 380 -56.34 -13.61 -21.03
N PRO A 381 -56.56 -14.83 -20.51
CA PRO A 381 -56.45 -15.10 -19.08
C PRO A 381 -55.03 -15.48 -18.68
N SER A 382 -54.69 -15.17 -17.44
CA SER A 382 -53.94 -16.01 -16.48
C SER A 382 -52.68 -15.42 -15.84
N SER A 383 -52.60 -15.76 -14.54
CA SER A 383 -51.45 -15.83 -13.65
C SER A 383 -51.05 -14.52 -12.95
N GLY A 384 -51.18 -14.56 -11.62
CA GLY A 384 -50.64 -13.53 -10.75
C GLY A 384 -49.13 -13.68 -10.62
N ASN A 385 -48.44 -12.58 -10.33
CA ASN A 385 -47.64 -12.46 -9.12
C ASN A 385 -47.17 -11.02 -8.92
N ASN A 386 -46.81 -10.75 -7.68
CA ASN A 386 -46.23 -9.52 -7.16
C ASN A 386 -45.00 -9.01 -7.94
N ASN A 387 -44.78 -7.69 -7.75
CA ASN A 387 -43.53 -6.95 -7.90
C ASN A 387 -43.05 -6.65 -9.33
N GLY A 388 -42.95 -5.35 -9.63
CA GLY A 388 -42.21 -4.86 -10.79
C GLY A 388 -42.51 -3.40 -11.08
N CYS A 389 -42.01 -2.48 -10.26
CA CYS A 389 -41.88 -1.09 -10.67
C CYS A 389 -40.88 -1.05 -11.83
N GLY A 390 -41.39 -0.95 -13.06
CA GLY A 390 -40.62 -0.78 -14.27
C GLY A 390 -40.11 0.66 -14.38
N CYS A 391 -39.00 0.97 -13.71
CA CYS A 391 -38.20 2.14 -14.03
C CYS A 391 -36.74 1.72 -14.22
N GLY A 392 -36.39 1.40 -15.46
CA GLY A 392 -35.00 1.28 -15.90
C GLY A 392 -34.34 2.66 -15.94
N LYS A 393 -33.94 3.19 -14.78
CA LYS A 393 -33.01 4.32 -14.60
C LYS A 393 -32.36 4.25 -13.22
N GLU A 394 -31.40 3.34 -13.05
CA GLU A 394 -30.37 3.45 -12.01
C GLU A 394 -29.05 3.71 -12.71
N CYS A 395 -28.67 5.00 -12.80
CA CYS A 395 -27.31 5.56 -12.95
C CYS A 395 -27.39 7.07 -13.27
N CYS A 396 -28.15 7.84 -12.50
CA CYS A 396 -27.97 9.30 -12.43
C CYS A 396 -27.72 9.68 -10.96
N PRO A 397 -26.67 10.44 -10.64
CA PRO A 397 -26.49 10.99 -9.31
C PRO A 397 -27.55 12.08 -9.06
N CYS A 398 -27.81 12.37 -7.78
CA CYS A 398 -28.68 13.41 -7.22
C CYS A 398 -30.21 13.31 -7.48
N LYS A 399 -30.91 12.60 -6.58
CA LYS A 399 -32.17 13.10 -6.03
C LYS A 399 -31.93 13.55 -4.59
N CYS A 400 -31.44 14.76 -4.43
CA CYS A 400 -31.63 15.51 -3.19
C CYS A 400 -33.03 16.13 -3.29
N ASN A 401 -33.85 16.05 -2.24
CA ASN A 401 -35.18 16.69 -2.27
C ASN A 401 -35.01 18.20 -2.47
N GLU A 402 -35.77 18.78 -3.42
CA GLU A 402 -35.72 20.20 -3.80
C GLU A 402 -36.10 21.17 -2.66
N SER A 403 -36.72 20.67 -1.58
CA SER A 403 -37.27 21.50 -0.50
C SER A 403 -36.26 22.02 0.53
N ASP A 404 -34.98 21.69 0.39
CA ASP A 404 -33.95 21.94 1.41
C ASP A 404 -32.89 23.00 1.04
N TYR A 405 -33.02 23.61 -0.14
CA TYR A 405 -32.10 24.61 -0.68
C TYR A 405 -32.54 26.05 -0.29
N ASP A 406 -31.72 26.72 0.53
CA ASP A 406 -31.83 28.17 0.76
C ASP A 406 -30.74 28.89 -0.08
N PRO A 407 -31.09 29.58 -1.17
CA PRO A 407 -30.14 30.31 -2.00
C PRO A 407 -29.42 31.47 -1.29
N ASN A 408 -29.84 31.85 -0.08
CA ASN A 408 -29.25 32.96 0.66
C ASN A 408 -28.20 32.53 1.71
N ASP A 409 -27.98 31.23 1.94
CA ASP A 409 -27.01 30.72 2.92
C ASP A 409 -26.11 29.59 2.36
N PRO A 410 -25.21 29.90 1.41
CA PRO A 410 -24.34 28.91 0.77
C PRO A 410 -23.26 28.32 1.70
N LEU A 411 -22.99 28.94 2.85
CA LEU A 411 -22.01 28.47 3.84
C LEU A 411 -22.53 27.29 4.67
N ASN A 412 -23.85 27.15 4.81
CA ASN A 412 -24.48 26.13 5.66
C ASN A 412 -24.53 24.73 5.02
N TRP A 413 -24.23 24.60 3.72
CA TRP A 413 -24.22 23.28 3.06
C TRP A 413 -23.05 22.42 3.50
N ALA A 414 -21.82 22.95 3.56
CA ALA A 414 -20.68 22.15 4.03
C ALA A 414 -20.94 21.54 5.42
N ASP A 415 -21.74 22.22 6.24
CA ASP A 415 -22.22 21.73 7.54
C ASP A 415 -23.43 20.78 7.44
N LYS A 416 -24.32 20.95 6.44
CA LYS A 416 -25.53 20.13 6.21
C LYS A 416 -25.25 18.81 5.47
N TYR A 417 -24.22 18.72 4.62
CA TYR A 417 -23.83 17.50 3.88
C TYR A 417 -22.29 17.32 3.82
N PRO A 418 -21.61 17.20 4.97
CA PRO A 418 -20.15 17.12 5.07
C PRO A 418 -19.57 15.90 4.35
N GLU A 419 -20.36 14.83 4.24
CA GLU A 419 -19.97 13.56 3.62
C GLU A 419 -19.83 13.62 2.10
N TYR A 420 -20.32 14.68 1.42
CA TYR A 420 -20.14 14.86 -0.03
C TYR A 420 -19.07 15.89 -0.39
N THR A 421 -18.68 16.75 0.55
CA THR A 421 -17.78 17.89 0.31
C THR A 421 -16.37 17.65 0.85
N LEU A 422 -16.15 16.60 1.63
CA LEU A 422 -14.87 16.36 2.30
C LEU A 422 -13.67 16.21 1.34
N PRO A 423 -13.73 15.43 0.24
CA PRO A 423 -12.66 15.39 -0.75
C PRO A 423 -12.36 16.76 -1.36
N TYR A 424 -13.39 17.54 -1.65
CA TYR A 424 -13.26 18.86 -2.24
C TYR A 424 -12.64 19.87 -1.30
N LYS A 425 -13.07 19.86 -0.04
CA LYS A 425 -12.49 20.69 1.00
C LYS A 425 -11.02 20.36 1.19
N LEU A 426 -10.66 19.07 1.27
CA LEU A 426 -9.26 18.64 1.37
C LEU A 426 -8.41 19.16 0.21
N ILE A 427 -8.89 19.02 -1.03
CA ILE A 427 -8.18 19.47 -2.23
C ILE A 427 -8.09 21.00 -2.26
N SER A 428 -9.17 21.70 -1.93
CA SER A 428 -9.19 23.17 -1.87
C SER A 428 -8.23 23.71 -0.80
N ASP A 429 -8.28 23.17 0.41
CA ASP A 429 -7.41 23.55 1.52
C ASP A 429 -5.94 23.25 1.20
N TYR A 430 -5.69 22.16 0.46
CA TYR A 430 -4.37 21.85 -0.07
C TYR A 430 -3.90 22.94 -1.03
N MET A 431 -4.68 23.22 -2.07
CA MET A 431 -4.34 24.20 -3.11
C MET A 431 -4.16 25.61 -2.55
N ASN A 432 -4.97 26.01 -1.58
CA ASN A 432 -4.95 27.34 -0.99
C ASN A 432 -3.91 27.54 0.12
N GLY A 433 -3.02 26.59 0.37
CA GLY A 433 -2.00 26.77 1.40
C GLY A 433 -2.49 26.57 2.84
N LEU A 434 -3.76 26.21 3.03
CA LEU A 434 -4.41 26.15 4.36
C LEU A 434 -3.97 24.92 5.16
N ILE A 435 -3.54 23.87 4.47
CA ILE A 435 -2.87 22.72 5.11
C ILE A 435 -1.37 23.03 5.17
N THR A 436 -0.90 23.30 6.37
CA THR A 436 0.52 23.47 6.73
C THR A 436 1.06 22.25 7.47
N GLY A 437 0.19 21.35 7.94
CA GLY A 437 0.61 20.13 8.61
C GLY A 437 -0.51 19.13 8.82
N LEU A 438 -0.10 17.90 9.10
CA LEU A 438 -1.00 16.74 9.18
C LEU A 438 -2.08 16.78 10.27
N HIS A 439 -1.94 17.66 11.26
CA HIS A 439 -2.93 17.81 12.34
C HIS A 439 -4.17 18.61 11.91
N GLN A 440 -4.08 19.36 10.80
CA GLN A 440 -5.22 20.09 10.23
C GLN A 440 -6.11 19.20 9.35
N LEU A 441 -5.67 17.97 9.07
CA LEU A 441 -6.42 17.00 8.30
C LEU A 441 -7.40 16.24 9.20
N ASP A 442 -8.69 16.27 8.86
CA ASP A 442 -9.69 15.45 9.52
C ASP A 442 -9.66 14.01 8.97
N ILE A 443 -8.69 13.24 9.48
CA ILE A 443 -8.46 11.84 9.08
C ILE A 443 -9.66 10.96 9.44
N GLU A 444 -10.35 11.25 10.54
CA GLU A 444 -11.49 10.46 11.00
C GLU A 444 -12.71 10.67 10.10
N ALA A 445 -12.95 11.90 9.63
CA ALA A 445 -13.94 12.15 8.60
C ALA A 445 -13.59 11.43 7.29
N LEU A 446 -12.30 11.46 6.87
CA LEU A 446 -11.86 10.76 5.65
C LEU A 446 -12.04 9.25 5.77
N LYS A 447 -11.80 8.65 6.94
CA LYS A 447 -12.03 7.22 7.17
C LYS A 447 -13.50 6.82 7.02
N LYS A 448 -14.42 7.72 7.36
CA LYS A 448 -15.87 7.51 7.27
C LYS A 448 -16.42 7.74 5.86
N TYR A 449 -15.73 8.52 5.03
CA TYR A 449 -16.14 8.78 3.65
C TYR A 449 -16.19 7.48 2.82
N ASN A 450 -17.24 7.31 2.03
CA ASN A 450 -17.47 6.11 1.24
C ASN A 450 -16.70 6.10 -0.09
N PHE A 451 -15.38 5.90 -0.02
CA PHE A 451 -14.54 5.74 -1.20
C PHE A 451 -14.81 4.47 -2.02
N LYS A 452 -15.67 3.55 -1.55
CA LYS A 452 -16.00 2.31 -2.26
C LYS A 452 -17.01 2.52 -3.39
N LYS A 453 -17.65 3.69 -3.47
CA LYS A 453 -18.57 4.01 -4.56
C LYS A 453 -17.82 4.05 -5.89
N TYR A 454 -18.21 3.19 -6.82
CA TYR A 454 -17.68 3.20 -8.18
C TYR A 454 -18.31 4.36 -8.95
N CYS A 455 -17.56 5.44 -9.18
CA CYS A 455 -18.01 6.60 -9.94
C CYS A 455 -16.82 7.34 -10.56
N PHE A 456 -17.08 8.07 -11.64
CA PHE A 456 -16.05 8.82 -12.36
C PHE A 456 -15.31 9.81 -11.46
N GLU A 457 -16.01 10.44 -10.54
CA GLU A 457 -15.40 11.35 -9.57
C GLU A 457 -14.36 10.65 -8.68
N ASN A 458 -14.70 9.49 -8.11
CA ASN A 458 -13.74 8.72 -7.30
C ASN A 458 -12.58 8.18 -8.16
N TYR A 459 -12.82 7.89 -9.44
CA TYR A 459 -11.78 7.54 -10.40
C TYR A 459 -10.74 8.67 -10.55
N LEU A 460 -11.17 9.94 -10.56
CA LEU A 460 -10.29 11.09 -10.70
C LEU A 460 -9.63 11.52 -9.38
N LEU A 461 -10.39 11.54 -8.27
CA LEU A 461 -9.98 12.23 -7.05
C LEU A 461 -9.22 11.38 -6.04
N ILE A 462 -9.47 10.07 -5.97
CA ILE A 462 -8.77 9.21 -5.00
C ILE A 462 -7.24 9.30 -5.16
N PRO A 463 -6.67 9.26 -6.39
CA PRO A 463 -5.22 9.43 -6.58
C PRO A 463 -4.71 10.79 -6.09
N VAL A 464 -5.48 11.86 -6.27
CA VAL A 464 -5.15 13.21 -5.79
C VAL A 464 -5.13 13.25 -4.26
N ILE A 465 -6.11 12.63 -3.61
CA ILE A 465 -6.17 12.53 -2.15
C ILE A 465 -4.96 11.74 -1.63
N ILE A 466 -4.65 10.59 -2.25
CA ILE A 466 -3.50 9.77 -1.89
C ILE A 466 -2.20 10.59 -2.02
N TYR A 467 -2.06 11.35 -3.11
CA TYR A 467 -0.91 12.24 -3.32
C TYR A 467 -0.77 13.28 -2.20
N ILE A 468 -1.85 14.01 -1.89
CA ILE A 468 -1.86 15.03 -0.83
C ILE A 468 -1.46 14.41 0.51
N LEU A 469 -2.08 13.29 0.89
CA LEU A 469 -1.80 12.60 2.14
C LEU A 469 -0.34 12.11 2.22
N THR A 470 0.17 11.54 1.12
CA THR A 470 1.55 11.04 1.04
C THR A 470 2.56 12.17 1.19
N ARG A 471 2.29 13.33 0.59
CA ARG A 471 3.17 14.51 0.66
C ARG A 471 3.35 14.99 2.09
N TYR A 472 2.25 15.16 2.83
CA TYR A 472 2.35 15.58 4.23
C TYR A 472 2.91 14.50 5.15
N CYS A 473 2.73 13.21 4.85
CA CYS A 473 3.34 12.14 5.64
C CYS A 473 4.87 12.15 5.54
N LYS A 474 5.44 12.47 4.37
CA LYS A 474 6.89 12.55 4.15
C LYS A 474 7.55 13.78 4.78
N GLU A 475 6.81 14.86 5.03
CA GLU A 475 7.35 16.07 5.66
C GLU A 475 7.56 15.94 7.18
N LEU A 476 7.10 14.83 7.79
CA LEU A 476 7.24 14.55 9.23
C LEU A 476 8.21 13.41 9.57
N SER A 477 8.72 12.70 8.56
CA SER A 477 9.78 11.68 8.67
C SER A 477 11.11 12.32 8.25
#